data_AF-A0A6J1AP01-F1
#
_entry.id   AF-A0A6J1AP01-F1
#
_cell.length_a   1.000
_cell.length_b   1.000
_cell.length_c   1.000
_cell.angle_alpha   90.00
_cell.angle_beta   90.00
_cell.angle_gamma   90.00
#
_symmetry.space_group_name_H-M   'P 1'
#
loop_
_entity.id
_entity.type
_entity.pdbx_description
1 polymer ?
#
loop_
_entity_poly.entity_id
_entity_poly.type
_entity_poly.pdbx_seq_one_letter_code
_entity_poly.pdbx_strand_id
1 'polypeptide(L)'
;MSKRSYHHLTDLGCIAGEDLSEFGAGKEGWLAPDASTTLLCALDAHSLAIANRSLILILGWSDADEPRVQIRPELSPIEVEHITAIEWLVFDEIKVIAVGTSRGFILVYSLRGDLIHRQMVYPGRIVKLRVRGTKKDLTQDISSEEVCVVIPGVIARFDGSDIKSMLQRWFQETHSRFWDQKPKKDSEDVGNSYGRLPYQLWNVNKYGTCVEAAITGIMPPPLMELQSNQRYYCAVTIGDDAVISAFRLSEDRSRSLVGAILSKVVPATFSTIASFSKMIWRSEQTPKRKSEEKPQSFARASPLTCLKDHPRKGEKLTLSPSGTLAAITDSLGRILLLDTQALVVVRLWKGYRDANCFFMEMLVHKEAIGSGSSYHEPGKSDYCLCLAIHAPRKGIVEVWQMRTGPRLLTIQCAKGCRLLQPTYRFGSSLDSPYVPLEVFLLNGDSGQLSVLNRILN
;
A
#
# COMPACT_ATOMS: atom_id res chain seq x y z
N MET A 1 -29.00 -23.01 30.77
CA MET A 1 -28.17 -23.21 29.56
C MET A 1 -27.39 -21.93 29.29
N SER A 2 -26.13 -21.89 29.70
CA SER A 2 -25.23 -20.74 29.50
C SER A 2 -24.94 -20.58 28.01
N LYS A 3 -25.26 -19.42 27.44
CA LYS A 3 -24.79 -19.02 26.10
C LYS A 3 -23.26 -18.99 26.18
N ARG A 4 -22.59 -19.98 25.59
CA ARG A 4 -21.15 -19.87 25.29
C ARG A 4 -20.97 -18.59 24.48
N SER A 5 -20.31 -17.60 25.08
CA SER A 5 -19.82 -16.42 24.36
C SER A 5 -18.71 -16.91 23.44
N TYR A 6 -19.04 -17.18 22.18
CA TYR A 6 -18.05 -17.56 21.19
C TYR A 6 -17.27 -16.29 20.81
N HIS A 7 -16.09 -16.12 21.39
CA HIS A 7 -15.20 -15.05 21.01
C HIS A 7 -14.67 -15.34 19.60
N HIS A 8 -15.14 -14.56 18.61
CA HIS A 8 -14.66 -14.60 17.22
C HIS A 8 -13.35 -13.82 17.01
N LEU A 9 -12.81 -13.26 18.08
CA LEU A 9 -11.57 -12.50 18.13
C LEU A 9 -10.66 -13.15 19.17
N THR A 10 -9.35 -13.16 18.89
CA THR A 10 -8.31 -13.50 19.86
C THR A 10 -7.50 -12.25 20.14
N ASP A 11 -7.42 -11.86 21.40
CA ASP A 11 -6.66 -10.69 21.84
C ASP A 11 -5.16 -10.98 21.76
N LEU A 12 -4.39 -10.04 21.20
CA LEU A 12 -2.95 -10.17 21.00
C LEU A 12 -2.14 -9.26 21.91
N GLY A 13 -2.65 -8.06 22.19
CA GLY A 13 -1.91 -7.06 22.94
C GLY A 13 -2.54 -5.69 22.88
N CYS A 14 -1.88 -4.69 23.44
CA CYS A 14 -2.41 -3.33 23.55
C CYS A 14 -1.37 -2.29 23.12
N ILE A 15 -1.84 -1.27 22.42
CA ILE A 15 -1.01 -0.15 21.96
C ILE A 15 -1.19 1.13 22.79
N ALA A 16 -1.96 1.09 23.88
CA ALA A 16 -2.21 2.29 24.68
C ALA A 16 -0.91 2.92 25.19
N GLY A 17 -0.82 4.26 25.12
CA GLY A 17 0.36 5.03 25.50
C GLY A 17 0.10 6.53 25.36
N GLU A 18 0.82 7.36 26.13
CA GLU A 18 0.64 8.82 26.15
C GLU A 18 1.01 9.49 24.82
N ASP A 19 1.98 8.93 24.11
CA ASP A 19 2.44 9.33 22.78
C ASP A 19 1.35 9.24 21.70
N LEU A 20 0.32 8.40 21.88
CA LEU A 20 -0.83 8.35 20.98
C LEU A 20 -1.70 9.60 21.04
N SER A 21 -1.56 10.45 22.06
CA SER A 21 -2.30 11.72 22.16
C SER A 21 -1.98 12.66 20.99
N GLU A 22 -0.74 12.67 20.48
CA GLU A 22 -0.31 13.42 19.29
C GLU A 22 -1.01 12.94 18.00
N PHE A 23 -1.60 11.75 18.03
CA PHE A 23 -2.35 11.14 16.94
C PHE A 23 -3.87 11.23 17.13
N GLY A 24 -4.31 11.81 18.24
CA GLY A 24 -5.72 12.04 18.55
C GLY A 24 -6.34 11.06 19.55
N ALA A 25 -5.57 10.12 20.10
CA ALA A 25 -6.08 9.19 21.11
C ALA A 25 -6.71 9.94 22.30
N GLY A 26 -7.80 9.38 22.83
CA GLY A 26 -8.65 10.01 23.82
C GLY A 26 -9.79 10.87 23.25
N LYS A 27 -9.80 11.12 21.93
CA LYS A 27 -10.94 11.72 21.22
C LYS A 27 -11.83 10.62 20.63
N GLU A 28 -13.15 10.79 20.72
CA GLU A 28 -14.09 9.84 20.13
C GLU A 28 -13.81 9.68 18.63
N GLY A 29 -13.66 8.43 18.18
CA GLY A 29 -13.48 8.12 16.77
C GLY A 29 -12.15 8.55 16.15
N TRP A 30 -11.09 8.81 16.94
CA TRP A 30 -9.78 9.25 16.40
C TRP A 30 -9.15 8.25 15.40
N LEU A 31 -9.45 6.96 15.53
CA LEU A 31 -9.04 5.90 14.59
C LEU A 31 -10.06 5.62 13.49
N ALA A 32 -11.25 6.23 13.56
CA ALA A 32 -12.28 6.01 12.56
C ALA A 32 -11.78 6.53 11.21
N PRO A 33 -11.85 5.73 10.13
CA PRO A 33 -11.48 6.17 8.80
C PRO A 33 -12.57 7.08 8.24
N ASP A 34 -12.59 8.34 8.66
CA ASP A 34 -13.45 9.37 8.08
C ASP A 34 -12.67 10.25 7.10
N ALA A 35 -13.37 11.05 6.30
CA ALA A 35 -12.75 11.90 5.30
C ALA A 35 -11.87 13.04 5.90
N SER A 36 -11.94 13.26 7.22
CA SER A 36 -11.23 14.31 7.94
C SER A 36 -9.98 13.83 8.70
N THR A 37 -9.90 12.53 8.96
CA THR A 37 -8.79 11.91 9.69
C THR A 37 -7.61 11.70 8.75
N THR A 38 -6.56 12.50 8.94
CA THR A 38 -5.27 12.35 8.27
C THR A 38 -4.42 11.19 8.84
N LEU A 39 -5.06 10.28 9.57
CA LEU A 39 -4.38 9.24 10.33
C LEU A 39 -4.17 7.98 9.49
N LEU A 40 -2.91 7.65 9.26
CA LEU A 40 -2.49 6.51 8.48
C LEU A 40 -2.05 5.39 9.43
N CYS A 41 -2.33 4.14 9.05
CA CYS A 41 -1.87 2.96 9.77
C CYS A 41 -1.31 1.95 8.77
N ALA A 42 -0.18 1.32 9.13
CA ALA A 42 0.38 0.17 8.43
C ALA A 42 0.80 -0.89 9.46
N LEU A 43 0.54 -2.15 9.15
CA LEU A 43 0.77 -3.28 10.06
C LEU A 43 1.85 -4.22 9.48
N ASP A 44 2.85 -4.58 10.27
CA ASP A 44 3.71 -5.77 10.08
C ASP A 44 3.22 -6.89 11.01
N ALA A 45 3.80 -8.10 10.95
CA ALA A 45 3.42 -9.22 11.82
C ALA A 45 3.46 -8.91 13.33
N HIS A 46 4.31 -7.99 13.79
CA HIS A 46 4.49 -7.67 15.22
C HIS A 46 4.59 -6.18 15.53
N SER A 47 4.47 -5.31 14.53
CA SER A 47 4.67 -3.87 14.71
C SER A 47 3.63 -3.05 13.96
N LEU A 48 3.19 -1.98 14.58
CA LEU A 48 2.23 -1.03 14.03
C LEU A 48 2.94 0.29 13.78
N ALA A 49 2.77 0.85 12.59
CA ALA A 49 3.15 2.20 12.27
C ALA A 49 1.89 3.07 12.18
N ILE A 50 1.87 4.16 12.91
CA ILE A 50 0.81 5.18 12.89
C ILE A 50 1.43 6.49 12.43
N ALA A 51 0.80 7.19 11.49
CA ALA A 51 1.29 8.49 11.03
C ALA A 51 0.17 9.53 10.97
N ASN A 52 0.48 10.76 11.38
CA ASN A 52 -0.30 11.95 11.07
C ASN A 52 0.40 12.74 9.95
N ARG A 53 0.11 14.04 9.80
CA ARG A 53 0.67 14.87 8.71
C ARG A 53 2.20 15.08 8.79
N SER A 54 2.81 14.96 9.96
CA SER A 54 4.23 15.32 10.17
C SER A 54 5.00 14.35 11.07
N LEU A 55 4.30 13.37 11.66
CA LEU A 55 4.85 12.45 12.64
C LEU A 55 4.52 11.02 12.27
N ILE A 56 5.48 10.13 12.51
CA ILE A 56 5.30 8.68 12.45
C ILE A 56 5.69 8.11 13.80
N LEU A 57 4.88 7.19 14.31
CA LEU A 57 5.15 6.41 15.50
C LEU A 57 5.18 4.93 15.11
N ILE A 58 6.27 4.26 15.45
CA ILE A 58 6.44 2.81 15.32
C ILE A 58 6.38 2.21 16.72
N LEU A 59 5.55 1.20 16.91
CA LEU A 59 5.38 0.54 18.19
C LEU A 59 5.04 -0.96 18.03
N GLY A 60 5.40 -1.76 19.01
CA GLY A 60 4.89 -3.12 19.20
C GLY A 60 3.61 -3.15 20.01
N TRP A 61 2.94 -4.30 20.03
CA TRP A 61 1.81 -4.57 20.92
C TRP A 61 2.03 -5.78 21.83
N SER A 62 3.09 -6.56 21.59
CA SER A 62 3.34 -7.83 22.27
C SER A 62 4.02 -7.64 23.63
N ASP A 63 4.93 -6.66 23.71
CA ASP A 63 5.72 -6.34 24.89
C ASP A 63 5.60 -4.85 25.20
N ALA A 64 5.35 -4.51 26.46
CA ALA A 64 5.24 -3.13 26.91
C ALA A 64 6.61 -2.43 26.96
N ASP A 65 7.69 -3.21 27.08
CA ASP A 65 9.07 -2.70 27.12
C ASP A 65 9.67 -2.52 25.71
N GLU A 66 8.95 -2.90 24.65
CA GLU A 66 9.41 -2.68 23.28
C GLU A 66 9.55 -1.17 22.98
N PRO A 67 10.69 -0.75 22.40
CA PRO A 67 10.96 0.66 22.18
C PRO A 67 9.99 1.25 21.17
N ARG A 68 9.32 2.32 21.57
CA ARG A 68 8.50 3.16 20.71
C ARG A 68 9.37 4.19 20.01
N VAL A 69 9.31 4.23 18.68
CA VAL A 69 10.16 5.10 17.87
C VAL A 69 9.34 6.16 17.17
N GLN A 70 9.63 7.42 17.49
CA GLN A 70 9.00 8.59 16.90
C GLN A 70 9.91 9.18 15.82
N ILE A 71 9.39 9.29 14.59
CA ILE A 71 10.11 9.81 13.44
C ILE A 71 9.43 11.10 12.99
N ARG A 72 10.22 12.17 12.85
CA ARG A 72 9.80 13.46 12.29
C ARG A 72 10.51 13.67 10.96
N PRO A 73 9.85 13.36 9.82
CA PRO A 73 10.46 13.57 8.52
C PRO A 73 10.81 15.04 8.29
N GLU A 74 11.94 15.29 7.61
CA GLU A 74 12.32 16.61 7.14
C GLU A 74 11.47 17.00 5.91
N LEU A 75 10.33 17.63 6.16
CA LEU A 75 9.38 18.05 5.14
C LEU A 75 9.52 19.55 4.84
N SER A 76 9.32 19.96 3.59
CA SER A 76 9.41 21.39 3.23
C SER A 76 8.28 22.21 3.87
N PRO A 77 8.58 23.14 4.81
CA PRO A 77 7.55 23.97 5.44
C PRO A 77 7.01 25.02 4.46
N ILE A 78 7.85 25.50 3.53
CA ILE A 78 7.51 26.51 2.53
C ILE A 78 6.43 25.98 1.58
N GLU A 79 6.52 24.70 1.23
CA GLU A 79 5.60 24.06 0.28
C GLU A 79 4.49 23.27 0.99
N VAL A 80 4.36 23.42 2.31
CA VAL A 80 3.34 22.77 3.15
C VAL A 80 3.32 21.25 2.92
N GLU A 81 4.50 20.67 2.77
CA GLU A 81 4.67 19.24 2.54
C GLU A 81 4.25 18.46 3.79
N HIS A 82 3.49 17.38 3.58
CA HIS A 82 3.02 16.51 4.66
C HIS A 82 3.01 15.05 4.22
N ILE A 83 2.98 14.16 5.21
CA ILE A 83 2.85 12.71 5.01
C ILE A 83 1.44 12.40 4.49
N THR A 84 1.37 11.56 3.46
CA THR A 84 0.10 11.19 2.82
C THR A 84 -0.09 9.70 2.60
N ALA A 85 0.97 8.90 2.72
CA ALA A 85 0.90 7.44 2.72
C ALA A 85 2.03 6.86 3.58
N ILE A 86 1.78 5.71 4.20
CA ILE A 86 2.81 4.88 4.84
C ILE A 86 2.58 3.42 4.46
N GLU A 87 3.63 2.64 4.37
CA GLU A 87 3.57 1.19 4.19
C GLU A 87 4.84 0.52 4.70
N TRP A 88 4.71 -0.69 5.23
CA TRP A 88 5.86 -1.48 5.66
C TRP A 88 6.51 -2.16 4.46
N LEU A 89 7.84 -2.10 4.36
CA LEU A 89 8.62 -2.94 3.46
C LEU A 89 9.41 -3.95 4.28
N VAL A 90 9.14 -5.24 4.03
CA VAL A 90 9.68 -6.33 4.83
C VAL A 90 10.38 -7.34 3.92
N PHE A 91 11.71 -7.30 3.90
CA PHE A 91 12.59 -8.15 3.09
C PHE A 91 13.40 -9.07 3.99
N ASP A 92 12.96 -10.32 4.14
CA ASP A 92 13.57 -11.28 5.06
C ASP A 92 13.69 -10.68 6.49
N GLU A 93 14.92 -10.40 6.93
CA GLU A 93 15.25 -9.79 8.23
C GLU A 93 15.23 -8.25 8.22
N ILE A 94 15.22 -7.63 7.04
CA ILE A 94 15.26 -6.17 6.93
C ILE A 94 13.82 -5.63 6.90
N LYS A 95 13.48 -4.83 7.91
CA LYS A 95 12.19 -4.12 8.00
C LYS A 95 12.43 -2.61 7.97
N VAL A 96 11.69 -1.90 7.12
CA VAL A 96 11.73 -0.44 6.99
C VAL A 96 10.33 0.11 6.77
N ILE A 97 10.16 1.40 7.05
CA ILE A 97 8.92 2.14 6.75
C ILE A 97 9.11 2.97 5.48
N ALA A 98 8.26 2.73 4.48
CA ALA A 98 8.14 3.60 3.33
C ALA A 98 7.06 4.66 3.59
N VAL A 99 7.35 5.90 3.20
CA VAL A 99 6.51 7.08 3.43
C VAL A 99 6.32 7.82 2.12
N GLY A 100 5.08 8.10 1.75
CA GLY A 100 4.75 8.97 0.62
C GLY A 100 4.37 10.36 1.10
N THR A 101 4.82 11.39 0.40
CA THR A 101 4.51 12.79 0.73
C THR A 101 3.51 13.41 -0.24
N SER A 102 2.91 14.53 0.18
CA SER A 102 2.00 15.36 -0.63
C SER A 102 2.66 15.96 -1.87
N ARG A 103 3.99 15.92 -1.96
CA ARG A 103 4.77 16.46 -3.08
C ARG A 103 5.23 15.42 -4.09
N GLY A 104 5.10 14.13 -3.77
CA GLY A 104 5.52 13.06 -4.68
C GLY A 104 6.83 12.39 -4.30
N PHE A 105 7.35 12.66 -3.10
CA PHE A 105 8.54 12.00 -2.59
C PHE A 105 8.18 10.69 -1.91
N ILE A 106 8.98 9.65 -2.19
CA ILE A 106 9.07 8.48 -1.33
C ILE A 106 10.25 8.69 -0.39
N LEU A 107 10.02 8.47 0.90
CA LEU A 107 11.04 8.38 1.93
C LEU A 107 11.07 6.95 2.47
N VAL A 108 12.24 6.46 2.86
CA VAL A 108 12.41 5.15 3.52
C VAL A 108 13.16 5.36 4.82
N TYR A 109 12.58 4.88 5.93
CA TYR A 109 13.13 5.03 7.27
C TYR A 109 13.46 3.68 7.91
N SER A 110 14.57 3.64 8.65
CA SER A 110 14.92 2.52 9.52
C SER A 110 13.95 2.44 10.72
N LEU A 111 13.93 1.29 11.40
CA LEU A 111 13.18 1.16 12.66
C LEU A 111 13.72 2.06 13.78
N ARG A 112 14.94 2.60 13.63
CA ARG A 112 15.57 3.53 14.58
C ARG A 112 15.28 5.00 14.24
N GLY A 113 14.60 5.25 13.13
CA GLY A 113 14.25 6.60 12.66
C GLY A 113 15.27 7.23 11.71
N ASP A 114 16.28 6.48 11.25
CA ASP A 114 17.25 7.00 10.28
C ASP A 114 16.63 7.07 8.88
N LEU A 115 16.82 8.20 8.18
CA LEU A 115 16.45 8.33 6.77
C LEU A 115 17.44 7.52 5.92
N ILE A 116 16.93 6.51 5.22
CA ILE A 116 17.71 5.62 4.34
C ILE A 116 17.68 6.13 2.90
N HIS A 117 16.50 6.54 2.43
CA HIS A 117 16.29 6.93 1.03
C HIS A 117 15.22 8.02 0.88
N ARG A 118 15.40 8.94 -0.07
CA ARG A 118 14.48 10.03 -0.39
C ARG A 118 14.52 10.33 -1.89
N GLN A 119 13.43 10.06 -2.60
CA GLN A 119 13.39 10.22 -4.05
C GLN A 119 12.08 10.82 -4.55
N MET A 120 12.16 11.80 -5.46
CA MET A 120 10.99 12.30 -6.20
C MET A 120 10.55 11.25 -7.23
N VAL A 121 9.28 10.88 -7.18
CA VAL A 121 8.68 9.95 -8.14
C VAL A 121 8.05 10.73 -9.29
N TYR A 122 7.10 11.59 -8.96
CA TYR A 122 6.36 12.45 -9.87
C TYR A 122 5.68 13.57 -9.07
N PRO A 123 5.64 14.82 -9.55
CA PRO A 123 4.99 15.91 -8.85
C PRO A 123 3.51 15.63 -8.56
N GLY A 124 3.15 15.61 -7.29
CA GLY A 124 1.76 15.41 -6.85
C GLY A 124 1.66 14.53 -5.61
N ARG A 125 0.50 14.55 -4.96
CA ARG A 125 0.27 13.79 -3.74
C ARG A 125 0.32 12.29 -4.00
N ILE A 126 1.19 11.58 -3.27
CA ILE A 126 1.12 10.12 -3.20
C ILE A 126 -0.11 9.76 -2.35
N VAL A 127 -1.09 9.11 -2.97
CA VAL A 127 -2.33 8.70 -2.32
C VAL A 127 -2.24 7.31 -1.73
N LYS A 128 -1.37 6.44 -2.28
CA LYS A 128 -1.20 5.08 -1.78
C LYS A 128 0.19 4.54 -2.12
N LEU A 129 0.78 3.86 -1.15
CA LEU A 129 1.88 2.92 -1.36
C LEU A 129 1.29 1.51 -1.27
N ARG A 130 1.70 0.61 -2.16
CA ARG A 130 1.27 -0.79 -2.15
C ARG A 130 2.46 -1.69 -2.30
N VAL A 131 2.46 -2.76 -1.51
CA VAL A 131 3.48 -3.79 -1.55
C VAL A 131 2.84 -5.08 -2.00
N ARG A 132 3.48 -5.77 -2.95
CA ARG A 132 2.92 -7.00 -3.53
C ARG A 132 4.03 -7.94 -3.99
N GLY A 133 3.81 -9.23 -3.80
CA GLY A 133 4.47 -10.28 -4.56
C GLY A 133 3.45 -11.11 -5.33
N THR A 134 3.77 -11.40 -6.59
CA THR A 134 2.98 -12.28 -7.44
C THR A 134 3.80 -13.55 -7.65
N LYS A 135 3.43 -14.65 -6.98
CA LYS A 135 3.99 -15.99 -7.25
C LYS A 135 3.01 -16.72 -8.16
N LYS A 136 3.44 -17.14 -9.35
CA LYS A 136 2.67 -18.06 -10.20
C LYS A 136 2.96 -19.50 -9.74
N ASP A 137 1.92 -20.32 -9.62
CA ASP A 137 2.08 -21.71 -9.23
C ASP A 137 2.84 -22.54 -10.29
N LEU A 138 3.80 -23.34 -9.80
CA LEU A 138 4.42 -24.60 -10.28
C LEU A 138 4.88 -24.78 -11.74
N THR A 139 4.58 -23.89 -12.68
CA THR A 139 4.93 -24.09 -14.10
C THR A 139 5.69 -22.93 -14.74
N GLN A 140 5.81 -21.78 -14.07
CA GLN A 140 6.57 -20.62 -14.54
C GLN A 140 7.21 -19.89 -13.35
N ASP A 141 8.55 -19.90 -13.27
CA ASP A 141 9.41 -19.25 -12.26
C ASP A 141 9.33 -17.71 -12.22
N ILE A 142 8.26 -17.11 -12.75
CA ILE A 142 8.14 -15.65 -12.82
C ILE A 142 7.44 -15.17 -11.54
N SER A 143 8.19 -15.13 -10.44
CA SER A 143 7.81 -14.31 -9.30
C SER A 143 8.08 -12.84 -9.62
N SER A 144 7.13 -11.96 -9.30
CA SER A 144 7.30 -10.51 -9.44
C SER A 144 6.91 -9.85 -8.13
N GLU A 145 7.92 -9.31 -7.47
CA GLU A 145 7.79 -8.54 -6.24
C GLU A 145 7.95 -7.06 -6.57
N GLU A 146 7.07 -6.22 -6.05
CA GLU A 146 7.00 -4.82 -6.44
C GLU A 146 6.45 -3.91 -5.33
N VAL A 147 6.90 -2.66 -5.38
CA VAL A 147 6.31 -1.55 -4.63
C VAL A 147 5.68 -0.59 -5.63
N CYS A 148 4.37 -0.40 -5.52
CA CYS A 148 3.62 0.51 -6.36
C CYS A 148 3.33 1.82 -5.62
N VAL A 149 3.53 2.93 -6.32
CA VAL A 149 3.21 4.28 -5.85
C VAL A 149 2.09 4.83 -6.72
N VAL A 150 0.99 5.19 -6.06
CA VAL A 150 -0.19 5.74 -6.70
C VAL A 150 -0.24 7.24 -6.43
N ILE A 151 -0.29 8.00 -7.51
CA ILE A 151 -0.54 9.44 -7.53
C ILE A 151 -1.78 9.63 -8.43
N PRO A 152 -2.66 10.62 -8.21
CA PRO A 152 -3.83 10.80 -9.05
C PRO A 152 -3.46 10.84 -10.54
N GLY A 153 -3.88 9.80 -11.26
CA GLY A 153 -3.61 9.62 -12.68
C GLY A 153 -2.29 9.00 -13.10
N VAL A 154 -1.46 8.63 -12.13
CA VAL A 154 -0.11 8.13 -12.36
C VAL A 154 0.15 6.92 -11.47
N ILE A 155 0.72 5.88 -12.07
CA ILE A 155 1.21 4.71 -11.35
C ILE A 155 2.71 4.62 -11.57
N ALA A 156 3.47 4.52 -10.50
CA ALA A 156 4.87 4.14 -10.53
C ALA A 156 5.05 2.74 -9.93
N ARG A 157 5.95 1.94 -10.53
CA ARG A 157 6.35 0.62 -10.03
C ARG A 157 7.85 0.61 -9.81
N PHE A 158 8.25 0.21 -8.61
CA PHE A 158 9.61 -0.12 -8.25
C PHE A 158 9.73 -1.65 -8.17
N ASP A 159 10.80 -2.20 -8.71
CA ASP A 159 11.07 -3.62 -8.57
C ASP A 159 11.53 -3.95 -7.14
N GLY A 160 10.99 -5.01 -6.55
CA GLY A 160 11.35 -5.43 -5.20
C GLY A 160 12.82 -5.80 -5.08
N SER A 161 13.42 -6.35 -6.14
CA SER A 161 14.83 -6.73 -6.16
C SER A 161 15.77 -5.51 -6.04
N ASP A 162 15.47 -4.42 -6.76
CA ASP A 162 16.24 -3.18 -6.70
C ASP A 162 16.18 -2.54 -5.30
N ILE A 163 15.00 -2.54 -4.68
CA ILE A 163 14.81 -2.06 -3.30
C ILE A 163 15.60 -2.94 -2.33
N LYS A 164 15.49 -4.26 -2.45
CA LYS A 164 16.23 -5.22 -1.61
C LYS A 164 17.73 -4.99 -1.71
N SER A 165 18.28 -4.86 -2.91
CA SER A 165 19.71 -4.60 -3.11
C SER A 165 20.17 -3.26 -2.53
N MET A 166 19.35 -2.21 -2.61
CA MET A 166 19.64 -0.93 -1.95
C MET A 166 19.63 -1.06 -0.42
N LEU A 167 18.63 -1.73 0.15
CA LEU A 167 18.53 -1.94 1.60
C LEU A 167 19.66 -2.81 2.15
N GLN A 168 20.07 -3.84 1.41
CA GLN A 168 21.20 -4.69 1.79
C GLN A 168 22.52 -3.92 1.83
N ARG A 169 22.76 -3.02 0.86
CA ARG A 169 23.94 -2.14 0.87
C ARG A 169 23.92 -1.21 2.09
N TRP A 170 22.78 -0.57 2.37
CA TRP A 170 22.63 0.26 3.58
C TRP A 170 22.87 -0.53 4.87
N PHE A 171 22.29 -1.72 4.98
CA PHE A 171 22.42 -2.57 6.15
C PHE A 171 23.89 -2.99 6.39
N GLN A 172 24.60 -3.43 5.35
CA GLN A 172 26.01 -3.81 5.41
C GLN A 172 26.91 -2.63 5.81
N GLU A 173 26.70 -1.46 5.23
CA GLU A 173 27.47 -0.25 5.58
C GLU A 173 27.22 0.23 7.00
N THR A 174 25.99 0.14 7.48
CA THR A 174 25.65 0.55 8.86
C THR A 174 26.30 -0.38 9.87
N HIS A 175 26.36 -1.69 9.57
CA HIS A 175 27.06 -2.67 10.41
C HIS A 175 28.58 -2.51 10.36
N SER A 176 29.19 -2.15 9.22
CA SER A 176 30.63 -1.91 9.16
C SER A 176 31.05 -0.63 9.89
N ARG A 177 30.25 0.45 9.80
CA ARG A 177 30.48 1.70 10.57
C ARG A 177 30.37 1.51 12.08
N PHE A 178 29.62 0.52 12.55
CA PHE A 178 29.60 0.16 13.97
C PHE A 178 30.97 -0.35 14.45
N TRP A 179 31.75 -0.99 13.57
CA TRP A 179 33.09 -1.50 13.88
C TRP A 179 34.21 -0.51 13.55
N ASP A 180 34.05 0.34 12.53
CA ASP A 180 35.02 1.36 12.15
C ASP A 180 34.66 2.77 12.68
N GLN A 181 35.30 3.19 13.77
CA GLN A 181 35.10 4.50 14.43
C GLN A 181 35.68 5.71 13.65
N LYS A 182 35.37 5.87 12.35
CA LYS A 182 35.68 7.12 11.64
C LYS A 182 34.44 7.68 10.93
N PRO A 183 33.88 8.79 11.44
CA PRO A 183 32.76 9.44 10.77
C PRO A 183 33.27 10.10 9.48
N LYS A 184 32.74 9.68 8.32
CA LYS A 184 32.85 10.49 7.10
C LYS A 184 31.92 11.70 7.27
N LYS A 185 32.54 12.86 7.44
CA LYS A 185 31.94 14.17 7.28
C LYS A 185 31.72 14.46 5.79
N ASP A 186 30.62 15.13 5.49
CA ASP A 186 30.32 15.87 4.27
C ASP A 186 29.85 15.05 3.03
N SER A 187 28.53 14.82 2.95
CA SER A 187 27.80 14.95 1.68
C SER A 187 26.46 15.64 1.93
N GLU A 188 26.19 16.72 1.19
CA GLU A 188 24.97 17.55 1.30
C GLU A 188 23.69 16.87 0.76
N ASP A 189 23.72 15.55 0.55
CA ASP A 189 22.66 14.75 -0.08
C ASP A 189 22.32 13.51 0.77
N VAL A 190 22.17 13.73 2.08
CA VAL A 190 21.92 12.71 3.11
C VAL A 190 20.82 11.72 2.71
N GLY A 191 19.81 12.19 1.96
CA GLY A 191 18.67 11.38 1.53
C GLY A 191 18.88 10.42 0.35
N ASN A 192 19.96 10.53 -0.43
CA ASN A 192 20.16 9.71 -1.65
C ASN A 192 21.49 8.94 -1.67
N SER A 193 22.02 8.62 -0.48
CA SER A 193 23.35 8.02 -0.31
C SER A 193 23.54 6.66 -1.04
N TYR A 194 22.45 5.92 -1.31
CA TYR A 194 22.49 4.58 -1.90
C TYR A 194 22.19 4.54 -3.41
N GLY A 195 22.10 5.71 -4.04
CA GLY A 195 21.74 5.87 -5.44
C GLY A 195 20.23 5.88 -5.68
N ARG A 196 19.83 6.28 -6.89
CA ARG A 196 18.42 6.39 -7.28
C ARG A 196 17.84 5.02 -7.60
N LEU A 197 16.69 4.70 -7.01
CA LEU A 197 15.96 3.48 -7.35
C LEU A 197 15.33 3.62 -8.74
N PRO A 198 15.55 2.66 -9.66
CA PRO A 198 14.87 2.63 -10.94
C PRO A 198 13.38 2.33 -10.74
N TYR A 199 12.54 2.92 -11.60
CA TYR A 199 11.10 2.67 -11.60
C TYR A 199 10.53 2.77 -13.01
N GLN A 200 9.37 2.16 -13.23
CA GLN A 200 8.50 2.42 -14.37
C GLN A 200 7.42 3.42 -13.97
N LEU A 201 6.97 4.25 -14.92
CA LEU A 201 5.97 5.29 -14.69
C LEU A 201 4.92 5.26 -15.80
N TRP A 202 3.64 5.23 -15.46
CA TRP A 202 2.53 5.18 -16.41
C TRP A 202 1.49 6.24 -16.13
N ASN A 203 0.90 6.78 -17.20
CA ASN A 203 -0.26 7.64 -17.12
C ASN A 203 -1.55 6.82 -17.29
N VAL A 204 -2.44 6.90 -16.30
CA VAL A 204 -3.71 6.16 -16.26
C VAL A 204 -4.93 7.10 -16.19
N ASN A 205 -4.78 8.35 -16.67
CA ASN A 205 -5.82 9.39 -16.59
C ASN A 205 -6.89 9.34 -17.70
N LYS A 206 -6.84 8.38 -18.64
CA LYS A 206 -7.75 8.39 -19.80
C LYS A 206 -9.23 8.47 -19.42
N TYR A 207 -9.62 7.82 -18.33
CA TYR A 207 -11.01 7.74 -17.88
C TYR A 207 -11.31 8.62 -16.67
N GLY A 208 -10.48 9.63 -16.40
CA GLY A 208 -10.57 10.50 -15.23
C GLY A 208 -9.43 10.29 -14.25
N THR A 209 -9.36 11.15 -13.24
CA THR A 209 -8.37 11.05 -12.17
C THR A 209 -8.68 9.86 -11.27
N CYS A 210 -7.68 9.00 -11.04
CA CYS A 210 -7.85 7.90 -10.09
C CYS A 210 -7.71 8.39 -8.64
N VAL A 211 -8.62 7.95 -7.79
CA VAL A 211 -8.55 8.06 -6.32
C VAL A 211 -7.59 7.01 -5.77
N GLU A 212 -7.62 5.82 -6.36
CA GLU A 212 -6.73 4.71 -6.00
C GLU A 212 -6.48 3.81 -7.22
N ALA A 213 -5.39 3.05 -7.17
CA ALA A 213 -5.04 2.10 -8.21
C ALA A 213 -4.24 0.93 -7.64
N ALA A 214 -4.20 -0.17 -8.38
CA ALA A 214 -3.27 -1.26 -8.13
C ALA A 214 -2.89 -2.00 -9.42
N ILE A 215 -1.68 -2.53 -9.44
CA ILE A 215 -1.25 -3.52 -10.42
C ILE A 215 -1.76 -4.89 -9.95
N THR A 216 -2.58 -5.55 -10.77
CA THR A 216 -3.25 -6.81 -10.40
C THR A 216 -2.45 -8.04 -10.77
N GLY A 217 -1.53 -7.92 -11.73
CA GLY A 217 -0.64 -9.00 -12.15
C GLY A 217 -0.10 -8.81 -13.57
N ILE A 218 0.63 -9.83 -14.03
CA ILE A 218 1.20 -9.88 -15.38
C ILE A 218 0.12 -10.32 -16.38
N MET A 219 0.02 -9.61 -17.49
CA MET A 219 -0.83 -9.96 -18.62
C MET A 219 -0.04 -10.68 -19.71
N PRO A 220 -0.70 -11.56 -20.49
CA PRO A 220 -0.12 -12.00 -21.76
C PRO A 220 0.06 -10.81 -22.71
N PRO A 221 0.99 -10.92 -23.69
CA PRO A 221 1.16 -9.91 -24.71
C PRO A 221 -0.13 -9.73 -25.53
N PRO A 222 -0.35 -8.54 -26.11
CA PRO A 222 -1.45 -8.33 -27.05
C PRO A 222 -1.43 -9.34 -28.20
N LEU A 223 -2.63 -9.73 -28.65
CA LEU A 223 -2.81 -10.58 -29.82
C LEU A 223 -2.12 -9.92 -31.03
N MET A 224 -1.37 -10.71 -31.81
CA MET A 224 -0.60 -10.26 -33.00
C MET A 224 0.68 -9.46 -32.72
N GLU A 225 1.06 -9.24 -31.46
CA GLU A 225 2.38 -8.68 -31.15
C GLU A 225 3.41 -9.82 -31.07
N LEU A 226 4.46 -9.76 -31.90
CA LEU A 226 5.56 -10.73 -31.90
C LEU A 226 6.08 -10.87 -30.47
N GLN A 227 6.44 -12.09 -30.04
CA GLN A 227 7.03 -12.35 -28.72
C GLN A 227 8.25 -11.45 -28.53
N SER A 228 8.02 -10.31 -27.88
CA SER A 228 9.07 -9.46 -27.36
C SER A 228 9.32 -9.92 -25.93
N ASN A 229 10.54 -9.74 -25.43
CA ASN A 229 10.88 -9.96 -24.01
C ASN A 229 10.18 -8.94 -23.07
N GLN A 230 9.13 -8.24 -23.54
CA GLN A 230 8.46 -7.19 -22.80
C GLN A 230 7.41 -7.76 -21.87
N ARG A 231 7.43 -7.29 -20.62
CA ARG A 231 6.40 -7.61 -19.64
C ARG A 231 5.25 -6.62 -19.76
N TYR A 232 4.04 -7.17 -19.70
CA TYR A 232 2.81 -6.41 -19.63
C TYR A 232 2.16 -6.61 -18.27
N TYR A 233 1.67 -5.55 -17.67
CA TYR A 233 0.95 -5.60 -16.41
C TYR A 233 -0.50 -5.14 -16.59
N CYS A 234 -1.41 -5.67 -15.80
CA CYS A 234 -2.77 -5.15 -15.67
C CYS A 234 -2.79 -4.18 -14.50
N ALA A 235 -3.28 -2.97 -14.72
CA ALA A 235 -3.62 -2.04 -13.65
C ALA A 235 -5.12 -1.80 -13.62
N VAL A 236 -5.68 -1.82 -12.42
CA VAL A 236 -7.04 -1.39 -12.14
C VAL A 236 -6.97 -0.08 -11.38
N THR A 237 -7.75 0.91 -11.82
CA THR A 237 -7.93 2.19 -11.15
C THR A 237 -9.39 2.39 -10.79
N ILE A 238 -9.62 3.19 -9.76
CA ILE A 238 -10.95 3.60 -9.32
C ILE A 238 -10.98 5.12 -9.14
N GLY A 239 -12.12 5.75 -9.33
CA GLY A 239 -12.25 7.19 -9.09
C GLY A 239 -13.65 7.72 -9.37
N ASP A 240 -13.70 9.03 -9.57
CA ASP A 240 -14.95 9.79 -9.63
C ASP A 240 -15.69 9.62 -10.96
N ASP A 241 -14.97 9.72 -12.07
CA ASP A 241 -15.55 9.65 -13.42
C ASP A 241 -15.87 8.21 -13.86
N ALA A 242 -15.04 7.27 -13.42
CA ALA A 242 -15.20 5.85 -13.65
C ALA A 242 -14.95 5.11 -12.34
N VAL A 243 -15.97 4.38 -11.87
CA VAL A 243 -15.89 3.57 -10.64
C VAL A 243 -14.78 2.55 -10.77
N ILE A 244 -14.61 1.97 -11.95
CA ILE A 244 -13.52 1.03 -12.27
C ILE A 244 -12.99 1.36 -13.67
N SER A 245 -11.68 1.37 -13.83
CA SER A 245 -11.02 1.38 -15.13
C SER A 245 -9.86 0.40 -15.12
N ALA A 246 -9.54 -0.18 -16.27
CA ALA A 246 -8.43 -1.12 -16.42
C ALA A 246 -7.51 -0.71 -17.56
N PHE A 247 -6.22 -0.95 -17.37
CA PHE A 247 -5.16 -0.59 -18.30
C PHE A 247 -4.15 -1.73 -18.43
N ARG A 248 -3.63 -1.92 -19.65
CA ARG A 248 -2.44 -2.70 -19.92
C ARG A 248 -1.23 -1.77 -19.90
N LEU A 249 -0.31 -2.02 -18.98
CA LEU A 249 0.91 -1.27 -18.78
C LEU A 249 2.08 -2.02 -19.46
N SER A 250 2.83 -1.33 -20.31
CA SER A 250 4.03 -1.87 -20.96
C SER A 250 5.27 -1.40 -20.23
N GLU A 251 6.26 -2.27 -20.08
CA GLU A 251 7.58 -1.88 -19.55
C GLU A 251 8.37 -0.99 -20.51
N ASP A 252 8.06 -1.03 -21.81
CA ASP A 252 8.80 -0.31 -22.86
C ASP A 252 8.55 1.20 -22.83
N ARG A 253 9.66 1.94 -22.72
CA ARG A 253 9.69 3.41 -22.71
C ARG A 253 9.68 4.02 -24.12
N SER A 254 10.05 3.26 -25.15
CA SER A 254 10.24 3.77 -26.52
C SER A 254 8.92 4.10 -27.25
N ARG A 255 7.77 3.71 -26.70
CA ARG A 255 6.46 3.76 -27.38
C ARG A 255 5.44 4.72 -26.76
N SER A 256 5.86 5.58 -25.84
CA SER A 256 4.94 6.55 -25.21
C SER A 256 4.75 7.78 -26.09
N LEU A 257 3.72 7.75 -26.94
CA LEU A 257 3.26 8.91 -27.73
C LEU A 257 2.56 9.98 -26.85
N VAL A 258 2.41 9.74 -25.55
CA VAL A 258 1.62 10.58 -24.62
C VAL A 258 2.45 11.70 -23.98
N GLY A 259 3.78 11.67 -24.14
CA GLY A 259 4.69 12.69 -23.59
C GLY A 259 4.51 14.10 -24.15
N ALA A 260 3.83 14.28 -25.28
CA ALA A 260 3.67 15.58 -25.95
C ALA A 260 2.36 16.33 -25.59
N ILE A 261 1.33 15.66 -25.04
CA ILE A 261 -0.01 16.24 -24.92
C ILE A 261 -0.33 16.73 -23.49
N LEU A 262 0.40 16.28 -22.47
CA LEU A 262 0.12 16.64 -21.06
C LEU A 262 0.84 17.89 -20.53
N SER A 263 1.67 18.54 -21.35
CA SER A 263 2.23 19.86 -21.02
C SER A 263 1.18 20.99 -21.05
N LYS A 264 -0.08 20.70 -21.40
CA LYS A 264 -1.13 21.71 -21.61
C LYS A 264 -2.21 21.80 -20.52
N VAL A 265 -2.14 20.99 -19.45
CA VAL A 265 -3.17 21.01 -18.38
C VAL A 265 -2.60 21.19 -16.97
N VAL A 266 -1.35 21.64 -16.85
CA VAL A 266 -0.90 22.31 -15.63
C VAL A 266 -1.52 23.72 -15.66
N PRO A 267 -2.20 24.19 -14.60
CA PRO A 267 -2.58 25.59 -14.50
C PRO A 267 -1.35 26.46 -14.78
N ALA A 268 -1.40 27.24 -15.85
CA ALA A 268 -0.35 28.14 -16.26
C ALA A 268 -0.26 29.31 -15.25
N THR A 269 0.31 29.05 -14.08
CA THR A 269 0.84 30.09 -13.18
C THR A 269 2.27 29.78 -12.72
N PHE A 270 2.95 28.79 -13.31
CA PHE A 270 4.37 28.55 -13.09
C PHE A 270 5.19 28.95 -14.32
N SER A 271 5.55 30.24 -14.32
CA SER A 271 6.76 30.83 -14.91
C SER A 271 7.38 30.18 -16.16
N THR A 272 6.80 30.45 -17.33
CA THR A 272 7.54 30.49 -18.60
C THR A 272 7.90 31.93 -18.93
N ILE A 273 8.91 32.48 -18.25
CA ILE A 273 9.73 33.55 -18.82
C ILE A 273 11.13 32.96 -19.02
N ALA A 274 11.29 32.28 -20.15
CA ALA A 274 12.60 31.97 -20.69
C ALA A 274 13.17 33.24 -21.33
N SER A 275 14.08 33.89 -20.60
CA SER A 275 15.31 34.52 -21.09
C SER A 275 15.27 35.32 -22.41
N PHE A 276 15.11 36.63 -22.30
CA PHE A 276 15.68 37.61 -23.24
C PHE A 276 16.21 38.83 -22.48
N SER A 277 17.43 38.73 -21.99
CA SER A 277 18.33 39.90 -21.87
C SER A 277 19.75 39.44 -21.59
N LYS A 278 20.57 39.41 -22.65
CA LYS A 278 22.00 39.69 -22.49
C LYS A 278 22.10 41.17 -22.11
N MET A 279 23.06 41.45 -21.23
CA MET A 279 23.64 42.77 -20.94
C MET A 279 22.93 43.59 -19.85
N ILE A 280 23.45 43.50 -18.62
CA ILE A 280 24.07 44.60 -17.85
C ILE A 280 24.77 44.00 -16.62
N TRP A 281 26.00 44.47 -16.39
CA TRP A 281 26.93 44.12 -15.33
C TRP A 281 26.37 44.25 -13.90
N ARG A 282 26.60 43.25 -13.04
CA ARG A 282 27.38 43.34 -11.78
C ARG A 282 27.48 41.98 -11.09
N SER A 283 28.65 41.75 -10.50
CA SER A 283 29.01 40.56 -9.72
C SER A 283 28.21 40.51 -8.42
N GLU A 284 27.44 39.45 -8.21
CA GLU A 284 27.06 38.96 -6.89
C GLU A 284 26.78 37.46 -6.99
N GLN A 285 27.40 36.69 -6.09
CA GLN A 285 27.26 35.23 -6.05
C GLN A 285 25.82 34.88 -5.69
N THR A 286 25.04 34.47 -6.69
CA THR A 286 23.71 33.88 -6.47
C THR A 286 23.86 32.51 -5.80
N PRO A 287 23.09 32.20 -4.73
CA PRO A 287 23.07 30.86 -4.16
C PRO A 287 22.59 29.87 -5.22
N LYS A 288 23.29 28.74 -5.36
CA LYS A 288 22.91 27.66 -6.29
C LYS A 288 21.51 27.14 -5.91
N ARG A 289 20.47 27.64 -6.59
CA ARG A 289 19.13 27.05 -6.55
C ARG A 289 19.26 25.61 -7.01
N LYS A 290 18.88 24.66 -6.14
CA LYS A 290 18.78 23.23 -6.46
C LYS A 290 17.98 23.10 -7.76
N SER A 291 18.58 22.47 -8.76
CA SER A 291 17.89 22.20 -10.02
C SER A 291 16.71 21.26 -9.74
N GLU A 292 15.49 21.69 -10.10
CA GLU A 292 14.32 20.82 -10.07
C GLU A 292 14.63 19.53 -10.87
N GLU A 293 14.51 18.39 -10.21
CA GLU A 293 14.72 17.08 -10.82
C GLU A 293 13.72 16.88 -11.97
N LYS A 294 14.22 16.67 -13.19
CA LYS A 294 13.35 16.44 -14.35
C LYS A 294 12.56 15.14 -14.16
N PRO A 295 11.22 15.16 -14.25
CA PRO A 295 10.41 13.96 -14.11
C PRO A 295 10.73 12.93 -15.20
N GLN A 296 10.70 11.65 -14.83
CA GLN A 296 10.98 10.53 -15.74
C GLN A 296 9.91 10.45 -16.85
N SER A 297 10.30 10.01 -18.05
CA SER A 297 9.35 9.76 -19.14
C SER A 297 8.38 8.62 -18.81
N PHE A 298 7.12 8.78 -19.23
CA PHE A 298 6.09 7.77 -19.10
C PHE A 298 6.33 6.60 -20.07
N ALA A 299 6.12 5.37 -19.62
CA ALA A 299 5.95 4.20 -20.47
C ALA A 299 4.49 4.10 -20.95
N ARG A 300 4.23 3.22 -21.93
CA ARG A 300 2.91 3.11 -22.56
C ARG A 300 1.89 2.47 -21.62
N ALA A 301 0.77 3.14 -21.40
CA ALA A 301 -0.44 2.59 -20.79
C ALA A 301 -1.57 2.57 -21.82
N SER A 302 -2.08 1.37 -22.12
CA SER A 302 -3.16 1.17 -23.07
C SER A 302 -4.44 0.85 -22.31
N PRO A 303 -5.53 1.61 -22.49
CA PRO A 303 -6.81 1.33 -21.83
C PRO A 303 -7.39 0.00 -22.30
N LEU A 304 -8.01 -0.74 -21.38
CA LEU A 304 -8.66 -2.02 -21.66
C LEU A 304 -10.19 -1.89 -21.57
N THR A 305 -10.69 -1.47 -20.42
CA THR A 305 -12.13 -1.30 -20.17
C THR A 305 -12.37 -0.23 -19.10
N CYS A 306 -13.61 0.26 -19.01
CA CYS A 306 -14.06 1.13 -17.94
C CYS A 306 -15.53 0.84 -17.59
N LEU A 307 -15.84 0.88 -16.30
CA LEU A 307 -17.19 0.88 -15.75
C LEU A 307 -17.52 2.28 -15.24
N LYS A 308 -18.41 2.97 -15.95
CA LYS A 308 -19.00 4.24 -15.52
C LYS A 308 -20.37 3.96 -14.90
N ASP A 309 -20.62 4.46 -13.70
CA ASP A 309 -21.85 4.23 -12.94
C ASP A 309 -22.23 5.49 -12.15
N HIS A 310 -22.41 6.60 -12.86
CA HIS A 310 -22.81 7.86 -12.23
C HIS A 310 -24.19 7.69 -11.53
N PRO A 311 -24.39 8.21 -10.30
CA PRO A 311 -23.55 9.19 -9.58
C PRO A 311 -22.49 8.58 -8.64
N ARG A 312 -22.16 7.30 -8.79
CA ARG A 312 -21.25 6.60 -7.89
C ARG A 312 -19.81 6.81 -8.29
N LYS A 313 -18.98 6.91 -7.27
CA LYS A 313 -17.53 7.13 -7.35
C LYS A 313 -16.85 5.97 -6.65
N GLY A 314 -15.78 5.44 -7.24
CA GLY A 314 -14.95 4.43 -6.57
C GLY A 314 -14.11 5.08 -5.48
N GLU A 315 -14.13 4.52 -4.28
CA GLU A 315 -13.46 5.12 -3.11
C GLU A 315 -12.26 4.31 -2.60
N LYS A 316 -12.39 2.98 -2.50
CA LYS A 316 -11.32 2.12 -1.98
C LYS A 316 -11.19 0.85 -2.81
N LEU A 317 -9.96 0.39 -2.99
CA LEU A 317 -9.61 -0.83 -3.73
C LEU A 317 -8.74 -1.75 -2.86
N THR A 318 -9.16 -3.00 -2.68
CA THR A 318 -8.38 -4.03 -2.02
C THR A 318 -8.18 -5.21 -2.98
N LEU A 319 -6.94 -5.66 -3.16
CA LEU A 319 -6.63 -6.84 -3.97
C LEU A 319 -6.51 -8.10 -3.11
N SER A 320 -6.92 -9.25 -3.66
CA SER A 320 -6.52 -10.53 -3.09
C SER A 320 -5.02 -10.76 -3.28
N PRO A 321 -4.36 -11.61 -2.47
CA PRO A 321 -2.92 -11.81 -2.61
C PRO A 321 -2.52 -12.36 -3.97
N SER A 322 -3.30 -13.30 -4.52
CA SER A 322 -3.09 -13.77 -5.89
C SER A 322 -3.34 -12.69 -6.94
N GLY A 323 -4.03 -11.60 -6.57
CA GLY A 323 -4.40 -10.48 -7.45
C GLY A 323 -5.50 -10.83 -8.42
N THR A 324 -6.11 -12.00 -8.31
CA THR A 324 -7.18 -12.50 -9.20
C THR A 324 -8.56 -11.94 -8.86
N LEU A 325 -8.68 -11.29 -7.70
CA LEU A 325 -9.89 -10.62 -7.22
C LEU A 325 -9.55 -9.24 -6.69
N ALA A 326 -10.48 -8.30 -6.86
CA ALA A 326 -10.43 -7.00 -6.19
C ALA A 326 -11.78 -6.68 -5.56
N ALA A 327 -11.79 -6.22 -4.32
CA ALA A 327 -12.96 -5.64 -3.68
C ALA A 327 -12.89 -4.11 -3.82
N ILE A 328 -13.96 -3.51 -4.34
CA ILE A 328 -14.04 -2.07 -4.63
C ILE A 328 -15.26 -1.49 -3.92
N THR A 329 -15.05 -0.49 -3.07
CA THR A 329 -16.15 0.23 -2.42
C THR A 329 -16.51 1.48 -3.20
N ASP A 330 -17.79 1.84 -3.21
CA ASP A 330 -18.26 3.09 -3.82
C ASP A 330 -18.93 4.05 -2.83
N SER A 331 -19.07 5.29 -3.27
CA SER A 331 -19.60 6.42 -2.51
C SER A 331 -21.07 6.28 -2.07
N LEU A 332 -21.83 5.34 -2.66
CA LEU A 332 -23.22 5.10 -2.28
C LEU A 332 -23.42 3.80 -1.50
N GLY A 333 -22.33 3.19 -1.04
CA GLY A 333 -22.36 2.04 -0.13
C GLY A 333 -22.61 0.71 -0.83
N ARG A 334 -22.09 0.54 -2.04
CA ARG A 334 -21.93 -0.79 -2.63
C ARG A 334 -20.48 -1.26 -2.53
N ILE A 335 -20.33 -2.58 -2.54
CA ILE A 335 -19.04 -3.26 -2.66
C ILE A 335 -19.12 -4.15 -3.90
N LEU A 336 -18.21 -3.95 -4.84
CA LEU A 336 -18.08 -4.72 -6.08
C LEU A 336 -16.91 -5.70 -5.93
N LEU A 337 -17.14 -6.99 -6.20
CA LEU A 337 -16.07 -7.97 -6.37
C LEU A 337 -15.74 -8.07 -7.86
N LEU A 338 -14.56 -7.61 -8.25
CA LEU A 338 -14.04 -7.67 -9.60
C LEU A 338 -13.16 -8.91 -9.77
N ASP A 339 -13.42 -9.71 -10.81
CA ASP A 339 -12.41 -10.61 -11.36
C ASP A 339 -11.43 -9.79 -12.19
N THR A 340 -10.17 -9.78 -11.80
CA THR A 340 -9.15 -8.91 -12.41
C THR A 340 -8.55 -9.49 -13.69
N GLN A 341 -8.77 -10.77 -13.99
CA GLN A 341 -8.33 -11.40 -15.22
C GLN A 341 -9.37 -11.21 -16.31
N ALA A 342 -10.64 -11.46 -15.97
CA ALA A 342 -11.76 -11.25 -16.88
C ALA A 342 -12.18 -9.77 -16.98
N LEU A 343 -11.81 -8.95 -15.98
CA LEU A 343 -12.21 -7.55 -15.83
C LEU A 343 -13.73 -7.38 -15.75
N VAL A 344 -14.40 -8.31 -15.05
CA VAL A 344 -15.86 -8.35 -14.86
C VAL A 344 -16.21 -8.39 -13.38
N VAL A 345 -17.25 -7.65 -12.98
CA VAL A 345 -17.79 -7.71 -11.62
C VAL A 345 -18.57 -9.02 -11.46
N VAL A 346 -18.12 -9.87 -10.54
CA VAL A 346 -18.68 -11.21 -10.29
C VAL A 346 -19.63 -11.26 -9.08
N ARG A 347 -19.59 -10.25 -8.20
CA ARG A 347 -20.47 -10.18 -7.02
C ARG A 347 -20.67 -8.74 -6.54
N LEU A 348 -21.80 -8.48 -5.90
CA LEU A 348 -22.18 -7.16 -5.37
C LEU A 348 -22.79 -7.27 -3.97
N TRP A 349 -22.38 -6.40 -3.05
CA TRP A 349 -23.06 -6.17 -1.77
C TRP A 349 -23.59 -4.74 -1.71
N LYS A 350 -24.75 -4.53 -1.06
CA LYS A 350 -25.44 -3.23 -0.95
C LYS A 350 -25.65 -2.83 0.50
N GLY A 351 -25.62 -1.53 0.77
CA GLY A 351 -25.86 -0.98 2.10
C GLY A 351 -24.64 -1.00 3.01
N TYR A 352 -23.43 -0.89 2.44
CA TYR A 352 -22.14 -0.92 3.14
C TYR A 352 -21.39 0.41 2.92
N ARG A 353 -22.05 1.54 3.22
CA ARG A 353 -21.42 2.86 3.12
C ARG A 353 -20.24 2.98 4.10
N ASP A 354 -19.17 3.61 3.64
CA ASP A 354 -17.89 3.79 4.35
C ASP A 354 -17.18 2.48 4.72
N ALA A 355 -17.54 1.36 4.08
CA ALA A 355 -16.94 0.08 4.38
C ALA A 355 -15.44 0.03 4.04
N ASN A 356 -14.74 -0.89 4.70
CA ASN A 356 -13.38 -1.30 4.36
C ASN A 356 -13.36 -2.80 4.16
N CYS A 357 -12.59 -3.26 3.19
CA CYS A 357 -12.54 -4.66 2.80
C CYS A 357 -11.12 -5.19 2.90
N PHE A 358 -10.96 -6.39 3.46
CA PHE A 358 -9.69 -7.11 3.53
C PHE A 358 -9.91 -8.57 3.16
N PHE A 359 -9.02 -9.15 2.37
CA PHE A 359 -9.06 -10.60 2.10
C PHE A 359 -8.43 -11.35 3.26
N MET A 360 -9.04 -12.45 3.67
CA MET A 360 -8.53 -13.32 4.75
C MET A 360 -8.73 -14.78 4.38
N GLU A 361 -8.09 -15.67 5.11
CA GLU A 361 -8.20 -17.12 4.89
C GLU A 361 -8.77 -17.81 6.13
N MET A 362 -9.82 -18.60 5.90
CA MET A 362 -10.55 -19.34 6.94
C MET A 362 -10.31 -20.84 6.74
N LEU A 363 -10.00 -21.55 7.82
CA LEU A 363 -9.80 -23.00 7.81
C LEU A 363 -11.14 -23.71 7.55
N VAL A 364 -11.18 -24.60 6.56
CA VAL A 364 -12.43 -25.21 6.07
C VAL A 364 -12.80 -26.48 6.84
N HIS A 365 -11.83 -27.24 7.38
CA HIS A 365 -12.08 -28.54 8.01
C HIS A 365 -11.34 -28.71 9.35
N LYS A 366 -12.09 -28.82 10.45
CA LYS A 366 -11.56 -29.13 11.79
C LYS A 366 -11.66 -30.63 12.13
N GLU A 367 -12.56 -31.36 11.48
CA GLU A 367 -12.93 -32.73 11.86
C GLU A 367 -11.85 -33.80 11.53
N ALA A 368 -10.93 -33.51 10.60
CA ALA A 368 -9.83 -34.43 10.28
C ALA A 368 -8.69 -34.44 11.33
N ILE A 369 -8.65 -33.47 12.24
CA ILE A 369 -7.63 -33.38 13.30
C ILE A 369 -8.03 -34.25 14.52
N GLY A 370 -9.30 -34.68 14.58
CA GLY A 370 -9.86 -35.45 15.70
C GLY A 370 -9.77 -36.98 15.58
N SER A 371 -9.34 -37.54 14.44
CA SER A 371 -9.29 -38.98 14.23
C SER A 371 -7.90 -39.47 13.79
N GLY A 372 -7.01 -39.67 14.75
CA GLY A 372 -6.11 -40.82 14.73
C GLY A 372 -4.88 -40.84 13.80
N SER A 373 -4.44 -39.76 13.18
CA SER A 373 -3.16 -39.77 12.45
C SER A 373 -2.43 -38.42 12.50
N SER A 374 -1.19 -38.46 13.02
CA SER A 374 -0.05 -37.52 12.90
C SER A 374 -0.30 -36.01 12.92
N TYR A 375 0.61 -35.27 13.55
CA TYR A 375 0.74 -33.81 13.49
C TYR A 375 0.72 -33.27 12.03
N HIS A 376 -0.47 -33.08 11.44
CA HIS A 376 -0.63 -32.43 10.15
C HIS A 376 -0.79 -30.94 10.39
N GLU A 377 0.26 -30.18 10.08
CA GLU A 377 0.16 -28.73 10.00
C GLU A 377 -0.71 -28.34 8.80
N PRO A 378 -1.74 -27.49 8.98
CA PRO A 378 -2.62 -27.11 7.88
C PRO A 378 -1.87 -26.43 6.73
N GLY A 379 -2.01 -26.98 5.53
CA GLY A 379 -1.47 -26.40 4.31
C GLY A 379 -2.43 -25.41 3.66
N LYS A 380 -1.97 -24.71 2.61
CA LYS A 380 -2.78 -23.75 1.83
C LYS A 380 -4.13 -24.31 1.36
N SER A 381 -4.19 -25.60 1.02
CA SER A 381 -5.42 -26.28 0.57
C SER A 381 -6.50 -26.38 1.63
N ASP A 382 -6.14 -26.27 2.91
CA ASP A 382 -7.07 -26.41 4.03
C ASP A 382 -7.82 -25.10 4.31
N TYR A 383 -7.42 -24.02 3.65
CA TYR A 383 -8.01 -22.68 3.80
C TYR A 383 -8.87 -22.31 2.60
N CYS A 384 -9.94 -21.57 2.87
CA CYS A 384 -10.72 -20.88 1.85
C CYS A 384 -10.51 -19.37 1.92
N LEU A 385 -10.39 -18.75 0.75
CA LEU A 385 -10.32 -17.31 0.63
C LEU A 385 -11.68 -16.69 1.00
N CYS A 386 -11.64 -15.69 1.85
CA CYS A 386 -12.79 -14.93 2.33
C CYS A 386 -12.55 -13.43 2.19
N LEU A 387 -13.63 -12.66 2.25
CA LEU A 387 -13.62 -11.21 2.31
C LEU A 387 -14.20 -10.77 3.65
N ALA A 388 -13.37 -10.14 4.49
CA ALA A 388 -13.79 -9.42 5.67
C ALA A 388 -14.27 -8.02 5.25
N ILE A 389 -15.52 -7.71 5.56
CA ILE A 389 -16.17 -6.42 5.29
C ILE A 389 -16.43 -5.74 6.63
N HIS A 390 -15.63 -4.73 6.95
CA HIS A 390 -15.91 -3.84 8.07
C HIS A 390 -16.89 -2.76 7.64
N ALA A 391 -18.03 -2.68 8.32
CA ALA A 391 -19.09 -1.73 8.07
C ALA A 391 -19.26 -0.81 9.30
N PRO A 392 -18.48 0.29 9.40
CA PRO A 392 -18.44 1.13 10.61
C PRO A 392 -19.81 1.67 11.01
N ARG A 393 -20.64 2.09 10.03
CA ARG A 393 -22.00 2.60 10.30
C ARG A 393 -22.95 1.58 10.92
N LYS A 394 -22.69 0.29 10.67
CA LYS A 394 -23.47 -0.81 11.22
C LYS A 394 -22.87 -1.36 12.51
N GLY A 395 -21.64 -0.97 12.87
CA GLY A 395 -20.92 -1.53 14.01
C GLY A 395 -20.63 -3.03 13.87
N ILE A 396 -20.39 -3.51 12.64
CA ILE A 396 -20.12 -4.94 12.38
C ILE A 396 -18.94 -5.17 11.44
N VAL A 397 -18.34 -6.35 11.59
CA VAL A 397 -17.48 -6.98 10.59
C VAL A 397 -18.14 -8.28 10.13
N GLU A 398 -18.34 -8.43 8.82
CA GLU A 398 -18.86 -9.66 8.22
C GLU A 398 -17.77 -10.36 7.43
N VAL A 399 -17.70 -11.70 7.50
CA VAL A 399 -16.79 -12.47 6.65
C VAL A 399 -17.60 -13.30 5.65
N TRP A 400 -17.27 -13.14 4.37
CA TRP A 400 -17.96 -13.78 3.26
C TRP A 400 -17.01 -14.70 2.51
N GLN A 401 -17.43 -15.94 2.23
CA GLN A 401 -16.62 -16.87 1.47
C GLN A 401 -16.57 -16.49 -0.02
N MET A 402 -15.37 -16.50 -0.60
CA MET A 402 -15.17 -16.23 -2.03
C MET A 402 -15.38 -17.49 -2.88
N ARG A 403 -15.79 -17.37 -4.14
CA ARG A 403 -16.20 -16.12 -4.84
C ARG A 403 -17.68 -15.82 -4.62
N THR A 404 -18.52 -16.85 -4.61
CA THR A 404 -20.00 -16.76 -4.50
C THR A 404 -20.55 -17.41 -3.23
N GLY A 405 -19.69 -17.78 -2.27
CA GLY A 405 -20.09 -18.48 -1.05
C GLY A 405 -20.87 -17.62 -0.03
N PRO A 406 -21.43 -18.23 1.02
CA PRO A 406 -22.27 -17.56 2.00
C PRO A 406 -21.49 -16.61 2.92
N ARG A 407 -22.23 -15.85 3.75
CA ARG A 407 -21.66 -15.15 4.91
C ARG A 407 -21.36 -16.18 5.99
N LEU A 408 -20.10 -16.27 6.41
CA LEU A 408 -19.62 -17.25 7.38
C LEU A 408 -19.80 -16.77 8.82
N LEU A 409 -19.54 -15.49 9.08
CA LEU A 409 -19.62 -14.92 10.43
C LEU A 409 -19.97 -13.43 10.43
N THR A 410 -20.44 -12.94 11.56
CA THR A 410 -20.70 -11.52 11.83
C THR A 410 -20.24 -11.20 13.25
N ILE A 411 -19.32 -10.25 13.36
CA ILE A 411 -18.73 -9.79 14.62
C ILE A 411 -19.27 -8.40 14.89
N GLN A 412 -19.74 -8.15 16.10
CA GLN A 412 -20.04 -6.79 16.56
C GLN A 412 -18.70 -6.08 16.85
N CYS A 413 -18.51 -4.89 16.29
CA CYS A 413 -17.34 -4.07 16.57
C CYS A 413 -17.78 -2.74 17.18
N ALA A 414 -17.01 -2.27 18.16
CA ALA A 414 -17.24 -0.95 18.74
C ALA A 414 -17.08 0.14 17.66
N LYS A 415 -17.68 1.31 17.90
CA LYS A 415 -17.38 2.50 17.10
C LYS A 415 -15.89 2.83 17.27
N GLY A 416 -15.28 3.43 16.25
CA GLY A 416 -13.85 3.78 16.30
C GLY A 416 -12.88 2.62 16.14
N CYS A 417 -13.35 1.39 15.88
CA CYS A 417 -12.48 0.29 15.48
C CYS A 417 -11.93 0.48 14.06
N ARG A 418 -10.72 -0.06 13.81
CA ARG A 418 -10.09 -0.10 12.49
C ARG A 418 -9.65 -1.52 12.15
N LEU A 419 -10.00 -2.00 10.95
CA LEU A 419 -9.43 -3.23 10.42
C LEU A 419 -8.07 -2.94 9.78
N LEU A 420 -7.12 -3.84 10.02
CA LEU A 420 -5.76 -3.80 9.52
C LEU A 420 -5.38 -5.19 8.98
N GLN A 421 -4.40 -5.22 8.08
CA GLN A 421 -3.84 -6.43 7.52
C GLN A 421 -2.32 -6.28 7.46
N PRO A 422 -1.54 -7.30 7.84
CA PRO A 422 -0.09 -7.26 7.71
C PRO A 422 0.33 -7.02 6.25
N THR A 423 1.40 -6.25 6.07
CA THR A 423 2.01 -6.05 4.76
C THR A 423 2.51 -7.38 4.17
N TYR A 424 2.72 -7.39 2.86
CA TYR A 424 3.36 -8.51 2.18
C TYR A 424 4.84 -8.60 2.58
N ARG A 425 5.30 -9.83 2.89
CA ARG A 425 6.72 -10.13 3.16
C ARG A 425 7.40 -10.62 1.89
N PHE A 426 8.39 -9.85 1.43
CA PHE A 426 9.24 -10.20 0.31
C PHE A 426 10.14 -11.39 0.66
N GLY A 427 10.48 -12.19 -0.35
CA GLY A 427 11.48 -13.25 -0.22
C GLY A 427 11.05 -14.49 0.57
N SER A 428 9.78 -14.59 1.00
CA SER A 428 9.27 -15.77 1.73
C SER A 428 9.64 -17.07 0.99
N SER A 429 10.49 -17.89 1.60
CA SER A 429 10.94 -19.17 1.02
C SER A 429 9.76 -20.14 0.87
N LEU A 430 9.83 -21.04 -0.11
CA LEU A 430 8.93 -22.18 -0.21
C LEU A 430 9.02 -23.11 1.02
N ASP A 431 10.14 -23.06 1.74
CA ASP A 431 10.38 -23.88 2.94
C ASP A 431 9.81 -23.28 4.23
N SER A 432 9.29 -22.04 4.18
CA SER A 432 8.64 -21.43 5.35
C SER A 432 7.22 -22.01 5.55
N PRO A 433 6.77 -22.19 6.80
CA PRO A 433 5.44 -22.69 7.08
C PRO A 433 4.39 -21.76 6.46
N TYR A 434 3.29 -22.33 5.97
CA TYR A 434 2.23 -21.56 5.35
C TYR A 434 1.56 -20.66 6.38
N VAL A 435 1.71 -19.34 6.21
CA VAL A 435 1.00 -18.34 7.02
C VAL A 435 -0.25 -17.89 6.26
N PRO A 436 -1.45 -18.26 6.71
CA PRO A 436 -2.67 -17.85 6.02
C PRO A 436 -2.94 -16.37 6.24
N LEU A 437 -3.75 -15.77 5.37
CA LEU A 437 -4.09 -14.36 5.45
C LEU A 437 -4.91 -14.01 6.69
N GLU A 438 -4.33 -13.18 7.54
CA GLU A 438 -4.95 -12.68 8.75
C GLU A 438 -5.46 -11.25 8.59
N VAL A 439 -6.47 -10.93 9.41
CA VAL A 439 -7.06 -9.61 9.53
C VAL A 439 -7.16 -9.28 11.01
N PHE A 440 -6.75 -8.07 11.36
CA PHE A 440 -6.64 -7.58 12.73
C PHE A 440 -7.65 -6.47 12.95
N LEU A 441 -8.20 -6.40 14.15
CA LEU A 441 -9.10 -5.37 14.62
C LEU A 441 -8.39 -4.58 15.71
N LEU A 442 -8.17 -3.29 15.46
CA LEU A 442 -7.65 -2.34 16.45
C LEU A 442 -8.81 -1.54 17.03
N ASN A 443 -8.98 -1.58 18.34
CA ASN A 443 -9.95 -0.77 19.06
C ASN A 443 -9.35 0.59 19.41
N GLY A 444 -9.98 1.68 18.96
CA GLY A 444 -9.46 3.03 19.20
C GLY A 444 -9.59 3.53 20.63
N ASP A 445 -10.59 3.08 21.37
CA ASP A 445 -10.82 3.57 22.73
C ASP A 445 -9.92 2.86 23.74
N SER A 446 -9.75 1.54 23.59
CA SER A 446 -8.91 0.75 24.50
C SER A 446 -7.47 0.56 24.03
N GLY A 447 -7.16 0.78 22.75
CA GLY A 447 -5.89 0.40 22.16
C GLY A 447 -5.70 -1.12 22.01
N GLN A 448 -6.73 -1.92 22.28
CA GLN A 448 -6.66 -3.38 22.16
C GLN A 448 -6.53 -3.80 20.69
N LEU A 449 -5.55 -4.64 20.41
CA LEU A 449 -5.38 -5.31 19.13
C LEU A 449 -5.82 -6.78 19.25
N SER A 450 -6.67 -7.22 18.32
CA SER A 450 -7.17 -8.60 18.27
C SER A 450 -7.11 -9.13 16.83
N VAL A 451 -6.87 -10.42 16.66
CA VAL A 451 -6.95 -11.10 15.36
C VAL A 451 -8.32 -11.75 15.17
N LEU A 452 -8.84 -11.74 13.95
CA LEU A 452 -10.07 -12.46 13.60
C LEU A 452 -9.80 -13.97 13.57
N ASN A 453 -10.61 -14.73 14.29
CA ASN A 453 -10.45 -16.18 14.38
C ASN A 453 -10.72 -16.84 13.02
N ARG A 454 -9.76 -17.64 12.57
CA ARG A 454 -9.78 -18.33 11.26
C ARG A 454 -10.62 -19.61 11.24
N ILE A 455 -11.10 -20.06 12.39
CA ILE A 455 -11.81 -21.32 12.56
C ILE A 455 -13.26 -21.01 12.91
N LEU A 456 -14.18 -21.58 12.13
CA LEU A 456 -15.59 -21.63 12.49
C LEU A 456 -15.75 -22.74 13.54
N ASN A 457 -16.17 -22.37 14.75
CA ASN A 457 -16.44 -23.32 15.83
C ASN A 457 -17.88 -23.83 15.78
#